data_AF-A0A953IXE8-F1
#
_entry.id   AF-A0A953IXE8-F1
#
_cell.length_a   1.000
_cell.length_b   1.000
_cell.length_c   1.000
_cell.angle_alpha   90.00
_cell.angle_beta   90.00
_cell.angle_gamma   90.00
#
_symmetry.space_group_name_H-M   'P 1'
#
loop_
_entity.id
_entity.type
_entity.pdbx_description
1 polymer ?
#
loop_
_entity_poly.entity_id
_entity_poly.type
_entity_poly.pdbx_seq_one_letter_code
_entity_poly.pdbx_strand_id
1 'polypeptide(L)'
;MKSASSRSEKRPNVKRASTSVKSRTDFTRLRSTKSTPTPEHPEADVRHIVQGVVRRGLRFQAPKAAISLRVDQDVLEWFKTQGPGYQTRINAVLRAFRDASV
;
A
#
# COMPACT_ATOMS: atom_id res chain seq x y z
N MET A 1 -0.96 -50.69 -22.18
CA MET A 1 -0.38 -49.37 -21.84
C MET A 1 -1.36 -48.27 -22.24
N LYS A 2 -2.11 -47.69 -21.30
CA LYS A 2 -2.86 -46.44 -21.50
C LYS A 2 -2.89 -45.69 -20.17
N SER A 3 -2.26 -44.52 -20.16
CA SER A 3 -1.97 -43.71 -18.97
C SER A 3 -3.22 -43.02 -18.42
N ALA A 4 -3.26 -42.91 -17.09
CA ALA A 4 -4.32 -42.28 -16.32
C ALA A 4 -4.40 -40.76 -16.58
N SER A 5 -5.62 -40.30 -16.81
CA SER A 5 -5.99 -38.88 -16.97
C SER A 5 -5.85 -38.15 -15.63
N SER A 6 -5.00 -37.13 -15.57
CA SER A 6 -4.81 -36.25 -14.41
C SER A 6 -6.05 -35.40 -14.16
N ARG A 7 -6.90 -35.86 -13.23
CA ARG A 7 -8.01 -35.06 -12.70
C ARG A 7 -7.44 -34.01 -11.75
N SER A 8 -7.42 -32.75 -12.19
CA SER A 8 -7.08 -31.59 -11.36
C SER A 8 -7.99 -31.54 -10.13
N GLU A 9 -7.43 -31.79 -8.96
CA GLU A 9 -8.13 -31.69 -7.68
C GLU A 9 -8.46 -30.22 -7.41
N LYS A 10 -9.76 -29.89 -7.39
CA LYS A 10 -10.26 -28.61 -6.89
C LYS A 10 -9.77 -28.42 -5.45
N ARG A 11 -8.97 -27.37 -5.22
CA ARG A 11 -8.60 -26.93 -3.87
C ARG A 11 -9.85 -26.66 -3.04
N PRO A 12 -9.96 -27.15 -1.79
CA PRO A 12 -11.11 -26.83 -0.95
C PRO A 12 -11.15 -25.33 -0.65
N ASN A 13 -12.34 -24.75 -0.77
CA ASN A 13 -12.61 -23.36 -0.44
C ASN A 13 -12.55 -23.17 1.08
N VAL A 14 -11.39 -22.76 1.60
CA VAL A 14 -11.24 -22.40 3.01
C VAL A 14 -11.84 -21.02 3.21
N LYS A 15 -13.07 -20.97 3.75
CA LYS A 15 -13.66 -19.72 4.25
C LYS A 15 -12.77 -19.20 5.39
N ARG A 16 -12.05 -18.10 5.17
CA ARG A 16 -11.32 -17.41 6.24
C ARG A 16 -12.35 -16.89 7.24
N ALA A 17 -12.42 -17.48 8.42
CA ALA A 17 -13.18 -16.92 9.52
C ALA A 17 -12.58 -15.53 9.84
N SER A 18 -13.40 -14.48 9.77
CA SER A 18 -13.01 -13.13 10.14
C SER A 18 -12.45 -13.16 11.56
N THR A 19 -11.21 -12.71 11.75
CA THR A 19 -10.78 -12.25 13.08
C THR A 19 -11.79 -11.19 13.53
N SER A 20 -12.21 -11.28 14.79
CA SER A 20 -13.27 -10.47 15.42
C SER A 20 -13.35 -9.03 14.89
N VAL A 21 -14.55 -8.60 14.48
CA VAL A 21 -14.88 -7.21 14.07
C VAL A 21 -14.54 -6.19 15.17
N LYS A 22 -14.53 -6.63 16.43
CA LYS A 22 -14.08 -5.80 17.56
C LYS A 22 -12.58 -5.95 17.74
N SER A 23 -11.84 -4.89 17.43
CA SER A 23 -10.46 -4.72 17.90
C SER A 23 -10.44 -4.84 19.42
N ARG A 24 -9.65 -5.77 19.96
CA ARG A 24 -9.43 -5.91 21.42
C ARG A 24 -8.52 -4.83 21.98
N THR A 25 -8.06 -3.91 21.14
CA THR A 25 -7.13 -2.86 21.51
C THR A 25 -7.88 -1.66 22.07
N ASP A 26 -7.57 -1.29 23.31
CA ASP A 26 -8.06 -0.07 23.94
C ASP A 26 -7.30 1.15 23.38
N PHE A 27 -7.87 1.77 22.34
CA PHE A 27 -7.28 2.92 21.67
C PHE A 27 -7.29 4.20 22.52
N THR A 28 -8.16 4.29 23.52
CA THR A 28 -8.23 5.41 24.47
C THR A 28 -7.04 5.38 25.42
N ARG A 29 -6.71 4.20 25.96
CA ARG A 29 -5.52 4.00 26.80
C ARG A 29 -4.22 4.28 26.03
N LEU A 30 -4.06 3.71 24.83
CA LEU A 30 -2.84 3.87 24.04
C LEU A 30 -2.53 5.32 23.68
N ARG A 31 -3.55 6.15 23.42
CA ARG A 31 -3.36 7.58 23.10
C ARG A 31 -3.01 8.42 24.31
N SER A 32 -3.41 8.00 25.51
CA SER A 32 -3.09 8.69 26.77
C SER A 32 -1.68 8.37 27.27
N THR A 33 -1.19 7.15 26.99
CA THR A 33 0.18 6.75 27.35
C THR A 33 1.20 7.42 26.44
N LYS A 34 2.07 8.27 27.01
CA LYS A 34 3.30 8.70 26.35
C LYS A 34 4.28 7.53 26.35
N SER A 35 4.63 7.02 25.17
CA SER A 35 5.69 6.03 25.02
C SER A 35 7.05 6.74 25.18
N THR A 36 7.68 6.59 26.34
CA THR A 36 9.08 6.98 26.51
C THR A 36 9.97 5.94 25.82
N PRO A 37 10.93 6.33 24.97
CA PRO A 37 11.88 5.38 24.37
C PRO A 37 12.64 4.65 25.47
N THR A 38 12.52 3.32 25.51
CA THR A 38 13.31 2.48 26.41
C THR A 38 14.71 2.27 25.84
N PRO A 39 15.76 2.17 26.68
CA PRO A 39 17.13 1.93 26.24
C PRO A 39 17.31 0.66 25.40
N GLU A 40 16.39 -0.31 25.54
CA GLU A 40 16.35 -1.56 24.78
C GLU A 40 16.13 -1.38 23.28
N HIS A 41 15.56 -0.25 22.85
CA HIS A 41 15.20 0.04 21.45
C HIS A 41 15.65 1.45 21.05
N PRO A 42 16.97 1.71 20.96
CA PRO A 42 17.52 3.04 20.67
C PRO A 42 17.10 3.59 19.30
N GLU A 43 16.75 2.72 18.35
CA GLU A 43 16.24 3.09 17.02
C GLU A 43 14.87 3.79 17.04
N ALA A 44 14.09 3.59 18.10
CA ALA A 44 12.81 4.26 18.30
C ALA A 44 12.97 5.68 18.88
N ASP A 45 14.19 6.12 19.17
CA ASP A 45 14.45 7.49 19.60
C ASP A 45 14.12 8.47 18.46
N VAL A 46 13.40 9.53 18.82
CA VAL A 46 12.97 10.61 17.92
C VAL A 46 14.18 11.22 17.21
N ARG A 47 15.35 11.27 17.86
CA ARG A 47 16.59 11.76 17.25
C ARG A 47 17.04 10.92 16.05
N HIS A 48 16.98 9.59 16.15
CA HIS A 48 17.34 8.70 15.05
C HIS A 48 16.34 8.79 13.90
N ILE A 49 15.06 8.97 14.20
CA ILE A 49 14.02 9.20 13.19
C ILE A 49 14.26 10.51 12.44
N VAL A 50 14.45 11.62 13.17
CA VAL A 50 14.71 12.94 12.58
C VAL A 50 16.00 12.94 11.78
N GLN A 51 17.08 12.36 12.32
CA GLN A 51 18.35 12.24 11.62
C GLN A 51 18.23 11.37 10.36
N GLY A 52 17.41 10.32 10.40
CA GLY A 52 17.08 9.49 9.24
C GLY A 52 16.32 10.26 8.16
N VAL A 53 15.32 11.07 8.53
CA VAL A 53 14.55 11.92 7.59
C VAL A 53 15.45 12.97 6.93
N VAL A 54 16.30 13.63 7.72
CA VAL A 54 17.24 14.66 7.23
C VAL A 54 18.31 14.04 6.33
N ARG A 55 18.93 12.91 6.74
CA ARG A 55 19.99 12.26 5.95
C ARG A 55 19.48 11.61 4.67
N ARG A 56 18.24 11.08 4.66
CA ARG A 56 17.62 10.53 3.43
C ARG A 56 17.03 11.59 2.51
N GLY A 57 16.95 12.86 2.95
CA GLY A 57 16.34 13.92 2.16
C GLY A 57 14.89 13.59 1.77
N LEU A 58 14.13 13.03 2.71
CA LEU A 58 12.76 12.56 2.43
C LEU A 58 11.87 13.76 2.13
N ARG A 59 11.69 14.07 0.85
CA ARG A 59 10.83 15.16 0.40
C ARG A 59 9.39 14.83 0.76
N PHE A 60 8.80 15.65 1.63
CA PHE A 60 7.36 15.59 1.90
C PHE A 60 6.61 15.82 0.59
N GLN A 61 6.06 14.74 0.03
CA GLN A 61 5.17 14.83 -1.12
C GLN A 61 3.80 15.26 -0.61
N ALA A 62 3.17 16.21 -1.30
CA ALA A 62 1.79 16.59 -1.01
C ALA A 62 0.89 15.35 -1.09
N PRO A 63 -0.08 15.20 -0.16
CA PRO A 63 -0.99 14.07 -0.18
C PRO A 63 -1.77 14.03 -1.49
N LYS A 64 -1.97 12.83 -2.03
CA LYS A 64 -2.78 12.63 -3.24
C LYS A 64 -4.26 12.71 -2.86
N ALA A 65 -5.05 13.43 -3.65
CA ALA A 65 -6.50 13.39 -3.54
C ALA A 65 -7.04 12.06 -4.10
N ALA A 66 -7.88 11.39 -3.32
CA ALA A 66 -8.61 10.21 -3.78
C ALA A 66 -9.88 10.67 -4.50
N ILE A 67 -9.90 10.53 -5.83
CA ILE A 67 -11.04 10.89 -6.67
C ILE A 67 -11.57 9.66 -7.41
N SER A 68 -12.86 9.68 -7.75
CA SER A 68 -13.44 8.70 -8.68
C SER A 68 -13.40 9.29 -10.09
N LEU A 69 -12.54 8.75 -10.94
CA LEU A 69 -12.38 9.15 -12.34
C LEU A 69 -12.78 7.99 -13.24
N ARG A 70 -13.57 8.27 -14.28
CA ARG A 70 -13.86 7.31 -15.35
C ARG A 70 -12.78 7.41 -16.42
N VAL A 71 -12.31 6.27 -16.89
CA VAL A 71 -11.32 6.12 -17.94
C VAL A 71 -11.81 5.03 -18.88
N ASP A 72 -11.52 5.15 -20.16
CA ASP A 72 -11.88 4.14 -21.14
C ASP A 72 -11.24 2.78 -20.81
N GLN A 73 -11.97 1.72 -21.17
CA GLN A 73 -11.63 0.35 -20.79
C GLN A 73 -10.32 -0.12 -21.43
N ASP A 74 -10.11 0.23 -22.71
CA ASP A 74 -8.92 -0.08 -23.49
C ASP A 74 -7.67 0.59 -22.92
N VAL A 75 -7.78 1.86 -22.53
CA VAL A 75 -6.70 2.61 -21.87
C VAL A 75 -6.34 1.96 -20.54
N LEU A 76 -7.36 1.63 -19.72
CA LEU A 76 -7.13 0.97 -18.44
C LEU A 76 -6.47 -0.40 -18.61
N GLU A 77 -6.90 -1.18 -19.60
CA GLU A 77 -6.33 -2.49 -19.91
C GLU A 77 -4.88 -2.37 -20.37
N TRP A 78 -4.58 -1.42 -21.26
CA TRP A 78 -3.22 -1.14 -21.71
C TRP A 78 -2.29 -0.80 -20.54
N PHE A 79 -2.72 0.04 -19.60
CA PHE A 79 -1.89 0.34 -18.43
C PHE A 79 -1.70 -0.86 -17.50
N LYS A 80 -2.68 -1.77 -17.42
CA LYS A 80 -2.57 -3.00 -16.62
C LYS A 80 -1.61 -4.02 -17.23
N THR A 81 -1.51 -4.11 -18.56
CA THR A 81 -0.57 -5.05 -19.21
C THR A 81 0.90 -4.71 -18.89
N GLN A 82 1.19 -3.45 -18.62
CA GLN A 82 2.53 -3.00 -18.21
C GLN A 82 2.94 -3.44 -16.79
N GLY A 83 2.06 -4.12 -16.06
CA GLY A 83 2.34 -4.70 -14.75
C GLY A 83 1.92 -3.84 -13.55
N PRO A 84 2.41 -4.17 -12.34
CA PRO A 84 2.00 -3.51 -11.11
C PRO A 84 2.31 -2.01 -11.12
N GLY A 85 1.51 -1.22 -10.41
CA GLY A 85 1.70 0.24 -10.34
C GLY A 85 1.07 1.03 -11.50
N TYR A 86 0.15 0.42 -12.26
CA TYR A 86 -0.56 1.07 -13.37
C TYR A 86 -1.21 2.42 -12.97
N GLN A 87 -1.79 2.53 -11.77
CA GLN A 87 -2.37 3.80 -11.28
C GLN A 87 -1.31 4.91 -11.10
N THR A 88 -0.11 4.54 -10.64
CA THR A 88 0.99 5.50 -10.49
C THR A 88 1.43 6.02 -11.86
N ARG A 89 1.46 5.15 -12.88
CA ARG A 89 1.77 5.52 -14.26
C ARG A 89 0.69 6.43 -14.86
N ILE A 90 -0.58 6.14 -14.65
CA ILE A 90 -1.69 7.03 -15.06
C ILE A 90 -1.47 8.44 -14.47
N ASN A 91 -1.21 8.53 -13.16
CA ASN A 91 -0.95 9.82 -12.53
C ASN A 91 0.33 10.51 -13.05
N ALA A 92 1.36 9.76 -13.47
CA ALA A 92 2.56 10.34 -14.07
C ALA A 92 2.27 10.97 -15.45
N VAL A 93 1.46 10.30 -16.28
CA VAL A 93 1.03 10.83 -17.60
C VAL A 93 0.20 12.09 -17.43
N LEU A 94 -0.74 12.11 -16.47
CA LEU A 94 -1.54 13.29 -16.19
C LEU A 94 -0.68 14.49 -15.75
N ARG A 95 0.40 14.24 -15.00
CA ARG A 95 1.37 15.28 -14.61
C ARG A 95 2.17 15.79 -15.81
N ALA A 96 2.71 14.88 -16.61
CA ALA A 96 3.45 15.26 -17.82
C ALA A 96 2.59 16.07 -18.79
N PHE A 97 1.33 15.68 -18.98
CA PHE A 97 0.38 16.44 -19.80
C PHE A 97 0.10 17.83 -19.24
N ARG A 98 -0.13 17.94 -17.91
CA ARG A 98 -0.29 19.23 -17.24
C ARG A 98 0.93 20.13 -17.45
N ASP A 99 2.13 19.61 -17.19
CA ASP A 99 3.36 20.39 -17.23
C ASP A 99 3.74 20.83 -18.66
N ALA A 100 3.30 20.08 -19.67
CA ALA A 100 3.48 20.44 -21.08
C ALA A 100 2.40 21.39 -21.63
N SER A 101 1.23 21.45 -20.99
CA SER A 101 0.10 22.29 -21.43
C SER A 101 0.06 23.66 -20.75
N VAL A 102 0.99 23.91 -19.83
CA VAL A 102 1.18 25.17 -19.11
C VAL A 102 2.44 25.84 -19.63
#